data_AF-A0A959KMY7-F1
#
_entry.id   AF-A0A959KMY7-F1
#
_cell.length_a   1.000
_cell.length_b   1.000
_cell.length_c   1.000
_cell.angle_alpha   90.00
_cell.angle_beta   90.00
_cell.angle_gamma   90.00
#
_symmetry.space_group_name_H-M   'P 1'
#
loop_
_entity.id
_entity.type
_entity.pdbx_description
1 polymer ?
#
loop_
_entity_poly.entity_id
_entity_poly.type
_entity_poly.pdbx_seq_one_letter_code
_entity_poly.pdbx_strand_id
1 'polypeptide(L)'
;MITRLSAAAAVAFVLALLWSLPAFSHTIFDELHYAEVLKVTLEFDLRQIRDDAELREYQTAVLRYQDREGTEREWLLEVKARGKFRLENCDFPPLRLKFSKEELERRGYDEHNKLKLVTHCLDDRAYGRDYVLREYLTYRFLNELTPNSYRVQLVQITYQDSEKKSRQLVRWGFILEDTD
;
A
#
# COMPACT_ATOMS: atom_id res chain seq x y z
N MET A 1 -9.20 43.82 42.99
CA MET A 1 -10.22 42.77 42.71
C MET A 1 -9.58 41.74 41.79
N ILE A 2 -9.03 40.67 42.36
CA ILE A 2 -8.47 39.55 41.59
C ILE A 2 -9.53 38.45 41.61
N THR A 3 -10.21 38.26 40.50
CA THR A 3 -11.23 37.24 40.30
C THR A 3 -10.58 35.86 40.37
N ARG A 4 -11.01 35.04 41.34
CA ARG A 4 -10.62 33.63 41.44
C ARG A 4 -11.24 32.87 40.28
N LEU A 5 -10.44 32.45 39.31
CA LEU A 5 -10.86 31.45 38.32
C LEU A 5 -11.14 30.14 39.07
N SER A 6 -12.36 29.64 38.98
CA SER A 6 -12.78 28.36 39.58
C SER A 6 -12.07 27.19 38.89
N ALA A 7 -11.51 26.27 39.67
CA ALA A 7 -10.88 25.04 39.18
C ALA A 7 -11.81 24.21 38.27
N ALA A 8 -13.13 24.34 38.41
CA ALA A 8 -14.11 23.66 37.57
C ALA A 8 -14.06 24.12 36.10
N ALA A 9 -13.72 25.38 35.83
CA ALA A 9 -13.61 25.91 34.48
C ALA A 9 -12.37 25.36 33.74
N ALA A 10 -11.26 25.14 34.47
CA ALA A 10 -10.05 24.54 33.91
C ALA A 10 -10.25 23.05 33.58
N VAL A 11 -10.98 22.31 34.41
CA VAL A 11 -11.28 20.87 34.18
C VAL A 11 -12.22 20.67 32.99
N ALA A 12 -13.25 21.51 32.84
CA ALA A 12 -14.15 21.48 31.69
C ALA A 12 -13.45 21.80 30.36
N PHE A 13 -12.48 22.72 30.38
CA PHE A 13 -11.70 23.09 29.18
C PHE A 13 -10.76 21.96 28.74
N VAL A 14 -10.13 21.25 29.69
CA VAL A 14 -9.27 20.08 29.41
C VAL A 14 -10.09 18.87 28.89
N LEU A 15 -11.30 18.66 29.42
CA LEU A 15 -12.22 17.63 28.92
C LEU A 15 -12.74 17.92 27.51
N ALA A 16 -12.99 19.19 27.16
CA ALA A 16 -13.37 19.60 25.81
C ALA A 16 -12.20 19.48 24.80
N LEU A 17 -10.96 19.69 25.25
CA LEU A 17 -9.74 19.46 24.46
C LEU A 17 -9.46 17.97 24.20
N LEU A 18 -9.90 17.08 25.09
CA LEU A 18 -9.78 15.62 24.90
C LEU A 18 -10.81 15.03 23.93
N TRP A 19 -11.92 15.73 23.66
CA TRP A 19 -12.94 15.33 22.65
C TRP A 19 -12.69 15.88 21.25
N SER A 20 -11.71 16.76 21.09
CA SER A 20 -11.36 17.40 19.82
C SER A 20 -10.05 16.89 19.23
N LEU A 21 -9.56 15.74 19.70
CA LEU A 21 -8.50 15.03 18.98
C LEU A 21 -9.07 14.57 17.63
N PRO A 22 -8.48 14.97 16.49
CA PRO A 22 -8.86 14.39 15.21
C PRO A 22 -8.69 12.87 15.35
N ALA A 23 -9.72 12.11 14.94
CA ALA A 23 -9.54 10.69 14.73
C ALA A 23 -8.38 10.56 13.75
N PHE A 24 -7.26 9.98 14.19
CA PHE A 24 -6.18 9.63 13.28
C PHE A 24 -6.80 8.63 12.30
N SER A 25 -7.02 9.08 11.07
CA SER A 25 -7.42 8.20 9.98
C SER A 25 -6.29 7.18 9.81
N HIS A 26 -6.61 5.92 10.08
CA HIS A 26 -5.69 4.80 9.96
C HIS A 26 -6.04 4.07 8.67
N THR A 27 -5.25 4.30 7.63
CA THR A 27 -5.44 3.68 6.32
C THR A 27 -4.76 2.31 6.28
N ILE A 28 -5.14 1.47 5.31
CA ILE A 28 -4.41 0.22 5.05
C ILE A 28 -2.93 0.45 4.67
N PHE A 29 -2.59 1.64 4.15
CA PHE A 29 -1.20 1.99 3.92
C PHE A 29 -0.41 2.09 5.23
N ASP A 30 -1.02 2.64 6.29
CA ASP A 30 -0.37 2.79 7.60
C ASP A 30 -0.01 1.43 8.22
N GLU A 31 -0.86 0.41 8.05
CA GLU A 31 -0.57 -0.96 8.48
C GLU A 31 0.63 -1.55 7.74
N LEU A 32 0.72 -1.32 6.42
CA LEU A 32 1.79 -1.83 5.59
C LEU A 32 3.11 -1.05 5.78
N HIS A 33 3.03 0.19 6.27
CA HIS A 33 4.16 1.11 6.36
C HIS A 33 4.85 1.06 7.73
N TYR A 34 5.54 -0.05 8.04
CA TYR A 34 6.23 -0.23 9.33
C TYR A 34 7.69 -0.68 9.25
N ALA A 35 8.17 -1.11 8.09
CA ALA A 35 9.49 -1.72 7.93
C ALA A 35 10.30 -1.03 6.83
N GLU A 36 11.64 -1.14 6.87
CA GLU A 36 12.47 -0.69 5.74
C GLU A 36 12.16 -1.47 4.45
N VAL A 37 11.94 -2.78 4.58
CA VAL A 37 11.50 -3.67 3.50
C VAL A 37 10.39 -4.56 4.05
N LEU A 38 9.19 -4.42 3.52
CA LEU A 38 8.07 -5.31 3.85
C LEU A 38 8.09 -6.51 2.89
N LYS A 39 8.07 -7.73 3.44
CA LYS A 39 7.93 -8.95 2.65
C LYS A 39 6.46 -9.28 2.48
N VAL A 40 6.03 -9.46 1.24
CA VAL A 40 4.64 -9.77 0.91
C VAL A 40 4.56 -10.93 -0.06
N THR A 41 3.48 -11.69 0.03
CA THR A 41 3.08 -12.66 -0.99
C THR A 41 1.81 -12.16 -1.66
N LEU A 42 1.81 -12.08 -2.99
CA LEU A 42 0.66 -11.67 -3.77
C LEU A 42 0.28 -12.81 -4.72
N GLU A 43 -0.86 -13.45 -4.47
CA GLU A 43 -1.36 -14.61 -5.21
C GLU A 43 -2.52 -14.21 -6.14
N PHE A 44 -2.41 -14.51 -7.44
CA PHE A 44 -3.44 -14.29 -8.47
C PHE A 44 -3.05 -14.98 -9.79
N ASP A 45 -3.90 -14.91 -10.83
CA ASP A 45 -3.57 -15.48 -12.14
C ASP A 45 -2.58 -14.56 -12.89
N LEU A 46 -1.31 -14.98 -12.90
CA LEU A 46 -0.23 -14.22 -13.53
C LEU A 46 -0.35 -14.16 -15.07
N ARG A 47 -1.22 -14.95 -15.69
CA ARG A 47 -1.45 -14.91 -17.15
C ARG A 47 -2.29 -13.69 -17.53
N GLN A 48 -3.28 -13.34 -16.71
CA GLN A 48 -4.19 -12.22 -16.98
C GLN A 48 -3.48 -10.85 -16.92
N ILE A 49 -2.33 -10.76 -16.24
CA ILE A 49 -1.47 -9.55 -16.27
C ILE A 49 -0.42 -9.56 -17.39
N ARG A 50 -0.46 -10.57 -18.26
CA ARG A 50 0.38 -10.68 -19.47
C ARG A 50 -0.45 -10.63 -20.75
N ASP A 51 -1.76 -10.87 -20.66
CA ASP A 51 -2.68 -10.87 -21.79
C ASP A 51 -3.33 -9.48 -21.97
N ASP A 52 -2.96 -8.78 -23.05
CA ASP A 52 -3.36 -7.40 -23.37
C ASP A 52 -4.86 -7.14 -23.28
N ALA A 53 -5.70 -8.15 -23.55
CA ALA A 53 -7.16 -8.01 -23.49
C ALA A 53 -7.68 -7.85 -22.06
N GLU A 54 -7.07 -8.53 -21.08
CA GLU A 54 -7.56 -8.64 -19.71
C GLU A 54 -6.76 -7.79 -18.71
N LEU A 55 -5.61 -7.22 -19.12
CA LEU A 55 -4.73 -6.41 -18.27
C LEU A 55 -5.45 -5.35 -17.42
N ARG A 56 -6.52 -4.76 -17.96
CA ARG A 56 -7.22 -3.62 -17.35
C ARG A 56 -8.43 -4.01 -16.51
N GLU A 57 -8.80 -5.28 -16.50
CA GLU A 57 -9.89 -5.80 -15.69
C GLU A 57 -9.39 -6.17 -14.29
N TYR A 58 -10.29 -6.07 -13.31
CA TYR A 58 -9.99 -6.49 -11.96
C TYR A 58 -10.12 -8.02 -11.86
N GLN A 59 -9.12 -8.64 -11.26
CA GLN A 59 -9.15 -10.06 -10.90
C GLN A 59 -8.94 -10.22 -9.39
N THR A 60 -9.48 -11.28 -8.83
CA THR A 60 -9.29 -11.62 -7.42
C THR A 60 -7.85 -11.97 -7.14
N ALA A 61 -7.34 -11.49 -6.01
CA ALA A 61 -6.01 -11.79 -5.49
C ALA A 61 -6.04 -11.95 -3.98
N VAL A 62 -5.01 -12.62 -3.46
CA VAL A 62 -4.75 -12.73 -2.02
C VAL A 62 -3.41 -12.10 -1.69
N LEU A 63 -3.42 -11.13 -0.79
CA LEU A 63 -2.21 -10.51 -0.23
C LEU A 63 -1.95 -11.07 1.17
N ARG A 64 -0.73 -11.55 1.40
CA ARG A 64 -0.26 -12.04 2.70
C ARG A 64 1.02 -11.37 3.14
N TYR A 65 1.13 -11.07 4.43
CA TYR A 65 2.31 -10.49 5.05
C TYR A 65 2.26 -10.65 6.57
N GLN A 66 3.37 -10.42 7.25
CA GLN A 66 3.39 -10.28 8.70
C GLN A 66 3.24 -8.82 9.09
N ASP A 67 2.40 -8.52 10.07
CA ASP A 67 2.28 -7.17 10.63
C ASP A 67 3.46 -6.81 11.55
N ARG A 68 3.40 -5.63 12.16
CA ARG A 68 4.43 -5.12 13.08
C ARG A 68 4.64 -6.02 14.32
N GLU A 69 3.64 -6.82 14.69
CA GLU A 69 3.69 -7.77 15.81
C GLU A 69 4.16 -9.17 15.37
N GLY A 70 4.40 -9.37 14.07
CA GLY A 70 4.76 -10.66 13.49
C GLY A 70 3.56 -11.58 13.24
N THR A 71 2.33 -11.06 13.37
CA THR A 71 1.11 -11.83 13.12
C THR A 71 0.87 -11.92 11.62
N GLU A 72 0.58 -13.12 11.12
CA GLU A 72 0.22 -13.33 9.72
C GLU A 72 -1.12 -12.63 9.42
N ARG A 73 -1.11 -11.80 8.39
CA ARG A 73 -2.27 -11.09 7.85
C ARG A 73 -2.57 -11.61 6.45
N GLU A 74 -3.84 -11.79 6.18
CA GLU A 74 -4.36 -12.14 4.86
C GLU A 74 -5.47 -11.15 4.48
N TRP A 75 -5.46 -10.76 3.21
CA TRP A 75 -6.44 -9.88 2.59
C TRP A 75 -6.89 -10.46 1.26
N LEU A 76 -8.20 -10.61 1.09
CA LEU A 76 -8.81 -10.85 -0.20
C LEU A 76 -9.03 -9.49 -0.87
N LEU A 77 -8.44 -9.28 -2.04
CA LEU A 77 -8.50 -8.00 -2.74
C LEU A 77 -8.59 -8.21 -4.24
N GLU A 78 -8.81 -7.13 -4.98
CA GLU A 78 -8.77 -7.15 -6.43
C GLU A 78 -7.49 -6.49 -6.95
N VAL A 79 -6.89 -7.06 -7.99
CA VAL A 79 -5.74 -6.46 -8.69
C VAL A 79 -6.06 -6.22 -10.16
N LYS A 80 -5.44 -5.19 -10.72
CA LYS A 80 -5.40 -4.97 -12.17
C LYS A 80 -4.12 -4.26 -12.57
N ALA A 81 -3.72 -4.39 -13.83
CA ALA A 81 -2.64 -3.58 -14.36
C ALA A 81 -3.08 -2.09 -14.46
N ARG A 82 -2.11 -1.18 -14.28
CA ARG A 82 -2.33 0.27 -14.36
C ARG A 82 -1.28 0.97 -15.19
N GLY A 83 -1.56 2.23 -15.52
CA GLY A 83 -0.68 3.06 -16.33
C GLY A 83 -1.08 3.05 -17.80
N LYS A 84 -0.35 3.82 -18.61
CA LYS A 84 -0.51 3.85 -20.07
C LYS A 84 0.79 3.36 -20.70
N PHE A 85 1.85 4.15 -20.55
CA PHE A 85 3.19 3.84 -21.05
C PHE A 85 3.70 2.47 -20.57
N ARG A 86 3.61 2.20 -19.25
CA ARG A 86 4.10 0.94 -18.67
C ARG A 86 3.27 -0.30 -19.04
N LEU A 87 2.06 -0.14 -19.57
CA LEU A 87 1.32 -1.29 -20.09
C LEU A 87 1.90 -1.75 -21.44
N GLU A 88 2.39 -0.81 -22.24
CA GLU A 88 2.93 -1.09 -23.58
C GLU A 88 4.44 -1.40 -23.58
N ASN A 89 5.14 -1.05 -22.50
CA ASN A 89 6.62 -1.04 -22.47
C ASN A 89 7.25 -1.85 -21.32
N CYS A 90 6.45 -2.51 -20.47
CA CYS A 90 6.96 -3.39 -19.41
C CYS A 90 6.56 -4.84 -19.66
N ASP A 91 7.47 -5.77 -19.35
CA ASP A 91 7.17 -7.21 -19.29
C ASP A 91 6.20 -7.54 -18.14
N PHE A 92 6.25 -6.75 -17.06
CA PHE A 92 5.38 -6.85 -15.91
C PHE A 92 4.87 -5.46 -15.49
N PRO A 93 3.62 -5.09 -15.81
CA PRO A 93 3.13 -3.75 -15.56
C PRO A 93 2.92 -3.47 -14.06
N PRO A 94 2.87 -2.19 -13.66
CA PRO A 94 2.48 -1.83 -12.30
C PRO A 94 1.03 -2.21 -12.04
N LEU A 95 0.71 -2.55 -10.79
CA LEU A 95 -0.63 -3.01 -10.40
C LEU A 95 -1.34 -1.96 -9.55
N ARG A 96 -2.66 -1.97 -9.59
CA ARG A 96 -3.51 -1.34 -8.58
C ARG A 96 -4.07 -2.44 -7.70
N LEU A 97 -3.86 -2.31 -6.39
CA LEU A 97 -4.45 -3.16 -5.36
C LEU A 97 -5.73 -2.48 -4.89
N LYS A 98 -6.85 -3.19 -4.83
CA LYS A 98 -8.14 -2.65 -4.40
C LYS A 98 -8.74 -3.57 -3.33
N PHE A 99 -8.71 -3.07 -2.09
CA PHE A 99 -9.28 -3.72 -0.91
C PHE A 99 -10.80 -3.51 -0.89
N SER A 100 -11.53 -4.43 -0.24
CA SER A 100 -12.95 -4.23 0.03
C SER A 100 -13.15 -3.12 1.06
N LYS A 101 -14.00 -2.13 0.75
CA LYS A 101 -14.35 -1.07 1.71
C LYS A 101 -15.02 -1.64 2.96
N GLU A 102 -15.94 -2.59 2.78
CA GLU A 102 -16.63 -3.27 3.89
C GLU A 102 -15.63 -4.01 4.81
N GLU A 103 -14.60 -4.64 4.23
CA GLU A 103 -13.59 -5.32 5.01
C GLU A 103 -12.67 -4.34 5.75
N LEU A 104 -12.30 -3.24 5.11
CA LEU A 104 -11.52 -2.17 5.74
C LEU A 104 -12.26 -1.60 6.95
N GLU A 105 -13.52 -1.20 6.78
CA GLU A 105 -14.37 -0.69 7.85
C GLU A 105 -14.50 -1.71 9.00
N ARG A 106 -14.76 -2.98 8.67
CA ARG A 106 -14.87 -4.08 9.66
C ARG A 106 -13.58 -4.26 10.47
N ARG A 107 -12.42 -4.03 9.86
CA ARG A 107 -11.11 -4.13 10.53
C ARG A 107 -10.62 -2.78 11.11
N GLY A 108 -11.41 -1.71 11.01
CA GLY A 108 -11.12 -0.41 11.62
C GLY A 108 -10.22 0.51 10.81
N TYR A 109 -10.15 0.33 9.48
CA TYR A 109 -9.42 1.20 8.58
C TYR A 109 -10.33 2.24 7.92
N ASP A 110 -9.71 3.30 7.43
CA ASP A 110 -10.33 4.31 6.57
C ASP A 110 -10.80 3.71 5.22
N GLU A 111 -11.68 4.44 4.52
CA GLU A 111 -12.29 4.02 3.26
C GLU A 111 -11.35 4.11 2.03
N HIS A 112 -10.15 4.69 2.19
CA HIS A 112 -9.09 4.69 1.18
C HIS A 112 -8.64 3.26 0.85
N ASN A 113 -9.32 2.67 -0.13
CA ASN A 113 -9.28 1.24 -0.38
C ASN A 113 -8.39 0.81 -1.55
N LYS A 114 -7.65 1.74 -2.13
CA LYS A 114 -6.79 1.46 -3.28
C LYS A 114 -5.36 1.79 -2.91
N LEU A 115 -4.43 1.00 -3.41
CA LEU A 115 -3.00 1.28 -3.33
C LEU A 115 -2.37 1.06 -4.71
N LYS A 116 -1.29 1.78 -4.99
CA LYS A 116 -0.54 1.65 -6.25
C LYS A 116 0.70 0.81 -5.97
N LEU A 117 0.82 -0.33 -6.64
CA LEU A 117 2.01 -1.18 -6.59
C LEU A 117 2.88 -0.91 -7.82
N VAL A 118 4.01 -0.25 -7.64
CA VAL A 118 5.04 -0.15 -8.68
C VAL A 118 5.89 -1.42 -8.65
N THR A 119 6.01 -2.04 -9.81
CA THR A 119 6.63 -3.36 -9.99
C THR A 119 7.97 -3.23 -10.73
N HIS A 120 8.69 -4.34 -10.81
CA HIS A 120 10.00 -4.45 -11.46
C HIS A 120 10.03 -4.07 -12.95
N CYS A 121 8.89 -3.97 -13.64
CA CYS A 121 8.74 -3.65 -15.07
C CYS A 121 9.41 -4.64 -16.03
N LEU A 122 10.73 -4.87 -15.92
CA LEU A 122 11.52 -5.73 -16.78
C LEU A 122 11.75 -7.10 -16.14
N ASP A 123 11.60 -8.18 -16.89
CA ASP A 123 11.77 -9.56 -16.40
C ASP A 123 13.24 -9.85 -16.02
N ASP A 124 14.20 -9.12 -16.60
CA ASP A 124 15.60 -9.14 -16.18
C ASP A 124 15.74 -8.68 -14.72
N ARG A 125 16.28 -9.58 -13.89
CA ARG A 125 16.31 -9.37 -12.43
C ARG A 125 17.23 -8.23 -12.01
N ALA A 126 18.34 -8.00 -12.71
CA ALA A 126 19.30 -6.97 -12.34
C ALA A 126 18.77 -5.59 -12.75
N TYR A 127 18.40 -5.42 -14.02
CA TYR A 127 17.87 -4.15 -14.51
C TYR A 127 16.51 -3.80 -13.89
N GLY A 128 15.59 -4.76 -13.77
CA GLY A 128 14.30 -4.54 -13.14
C GLY A 128 14.42 -4.12 -11.68
N ARG A 129 15.34 -4.72 -10.92
CA ARG A 129 15.67 -4.29 -9.55
C ARG A 129 16.25 -2.88 -9.54
N ASP A 130 17.27 -2.62 -10.34
CA ASP A 130 18.00 -1.35 -10.28
C ASP A 130 17.09 -0.17 -10.67
N TYR A 131 16.22 -0.33 -11.67
CA TYR A 131 15.26 0.71 -12.06
C TYR A 131 14.19 0.95 -11.00
N VAL A 132 13.58 -0.10 -10.45
CA VAL A 132 12.53 0.08 -9.44
C VAL A 132 13.07 0.69 -8.14
N LEU A 133 14.31 0.33 -7.75
CA LEU A 133 14.95 0.92 -6.57
C LEU A 133 15.33 2.39 -6.80
N ARG A 134 15.79 2.76 -8.00
CA ARG A 134 16.05 4.19 -8.33
C ARG A 134 14.78 5.02 -8.28
N GLU A 135 13.66 4.48 -8.78
CA GLU A 135 12.36 5.16 -8.70
C GLU A 135 11.90 5.30 -7.24
N TYR A 136 11.99 4.23 -6.43
CA TYR A 136 11.70 4.27 -5.00
C TYR A 136 12.52 5.34 -4.27
N LEU A 137 13.84 5.39 -4.52
CA LEU A 137 14.73 6.38 -3.91
C LEU A 137 14.39 7.81 -4.34
N THR A 138 13.91 8.01 -5.57
CA THR A 138 13.41 9.32 -6.01
C THR A 138 12.21 9.77 -5.16
N TYR A 139 11.26 8.87 -4.88
CA TYR A 139 10.14 9.18 -3.99
C TYR A 139 10.59 9.48 -2.56
N ARG A 140 11.49 8.65 -2.01
CA ARG A 140 12.07 8.87 -0.66
C ARG A 140 12.77 10.22 -0.57
N PHE A 141 13.56 10.58 -1.57
CA PHE A 141 14.21 11.89 -1.63
C PHE A 141 13.17 13.01 -1.64
N LEU A 142 12.10 12.88 -2.42
CA LEU A 142 11.02 13.87 -2.44
C LEU A 142 10.29 13.98 -1.09
N ASN A 143 10.14 12.88 -0.34
CA ASN A 143 9.55 12.90 1.01
C ASN A 143 10.32 13.78 1.98
N GLU A 144 11.65 13.83 1.85
CA GLU A 144 12.51 14.70 2.69
C GLU A 144 12.42 16.17 2.29
N LEU A 145 12.09 16.45 1.02
CA LEU A 145 12.02 17.82 0.50
C LEU A 145 10.68 18.50 0.77
N THR A 146 9.58 17.75 0.82
CA THR A 146 8.25 18.33 0.96
C THR A 146 7.24 17.35 1.55
N PRO A 147 6.36 17.83 2.46
CA PRO A 147 5.23 17.04 2.93
C PRO A 147 4.19 16.79 1.82
N ASN A 148 4.22 17.56 0.73
CA ASN A 148 3.36 17.36 -0.43
C ASN A 148 3.94 16.29 -1.36
N SER A 149 4.08 15.07 -0.83
CA SER A 149 4.65 13.93 -1.54
C SER A 149 3.95 12.64 -1.12
N TYR A 150 3.91 11.66 -2.02
CA TYR A 150 3.34 10.35 -1.70
C TYR A 150 4.28 9.58 -0.78
N ARG A 151 3.76 9.05 0.31
CA ARG A 151 4.45 8.04 1.13
C ARG A 151 4.66 6.76 0.33
N VAL A 152 5.80 6.12 0.58
CA VAL A 152 6.21 4.90 -0.11
C VAL A 152 6.73 3.82 0.83
N GLN A 153 6.31 2.58 0.58
CA GLN A 153 6.77 1.39 1.30
C GLN A 153 7.49 0.46 0.32
N LEU A 154 8.79 0.23 0.53
CA LEU A 154 9.55 -0.75 -0.26
C LEU A 154 9.09 -2.16 0.09
N VAL A 155 8.89 -3.00 -0.92
CA VAL A 155 8.43 -4.37 -0.76
C VAL A 155 9.31 -5.37 -1.52
N GLN A 156 9.52 -6.52 -0.89
CA GLN A 156 9.96 -7.72 -1.58
C GLN A 156 8.74 -8.62 -1.79
N ILE A 157 8.36 -8.78 -3.06
CA ILE A 157 7.10 -9.41 -3.45
C ILE A 157 7.41 -10.82 -3.93
N THR A 158 6.76 -11.80 -3.31
CA THR A 158 6.64 -13.15 -3.85
C THR A 158 5.33 -13.21 -4.64
N TYR A 159 5.39 -13.17 -5.97
CA TYR A 159 4.20 -13.44 -6.76
C TYR A 159 3.98 -14.94 -6.85
N GLN A 160 2.78 -15.37 -6.48
CA GLN A 160 2.33 -16.74 -6.48
C GLN A 160 1.27 -16.92 -7.57
N ASP A 161 1.53 -17.78 -8.54
CA ASP A 161 0.54 -18.10 -9.57
C ASP A 161 -0.58 -18.97 -8.94
N SER A 162 -1.83 -18.49 -8.97
CA SER A 162 -2.99 -19.21 -8.41
C SER A 162 -3.31 -20.48 -9.20
N GLU A 163 -2.98 -20.50 -10.50
CA GLU A 163 -3.27 -21.60 -11.42
C GLU A 163 -2.14 -22.64 -11.41
N LYS A 164 -0.94 -22.22 -11.02
CA LYS A 164 0.26 -23.08 -10.93
C LYS A 164 1.03 -22.77 -9.66
N LYS A 165 0.58 -23.29 -8.52
CA LYS A 165 1.16 -23.01 -7.19
C LYS A 165 2.68 -23.26 -7.07
N SER A 166 3.27 -24.13 -7.89
CA SER A 166 4.73 -24.33 -7.91
C SER A 166 5.52 -23.18 -8.56
N ARG A 167 4.86 -22.27 -9.29
CA ARG A 167 5.47 -21.12 -9.97
C ARG A 167 5.41 -19.91 -9.06
N GLN A 168 6.56 -19.58 -8.48
CA GLN A 168 6.78 -18.35 -7.74
C GLN A 168 7.86 -17.50 -8.39
N LEU A 169 7.71 -16.19 -8.30
CA LEU A 169 8.80 -15.26 -8.62
C LEU A 169 8.93 -14.20 -7.52
N VAL A 170 10.15 -14.05 -7.01
CA VAL A 170 10.49 -13.00 -6.06
C VAL A 170 11.06 -11.81 -6.82
N ARG A 171 10.51 -10.62 -6.58
CA ARG A 171 10.89 -9.36 -7.21
C ARG A 171 10.78 -8.19 -6.24
N TRP A 172 11.44 -7.10 -6.59
CA TRP A 172 11.33 -5.83 -5.88
C TRP A 172 10.18 -5.00 -6.44
N GLY A 173 9.57 -4.20 -5.57
CA GLY A 173 8.56 -3.20 -5.92
C GLY A 173 8.38 -2.25 -4.75
N PHE A 174 7.49 -1.27 -4.90
CA PHE A 174 7.10 -0.43 -3.78
C PHE A 174 5.63 -0.03 -3.89
N ILE A 175 5.00 0.12 -2.74
CA ILE A 175 3.62 0.57 -2.60
C ILE A 175 3.64 2.09 -2.44
N LEU A 176 2.80 2.79 -3.18
CA LEU A 176 2.49 4.19 -2.94
C LEU A 176 1.12 4.26 -2.28
N GLU A 177 1.00 5.19 -1.34
CA GLU A 177 -0.29 5.57 -0.79
C GLU A 177 -1.23 6.08 -1.89
N ASP A 178 -2.53 6.04 -1.60
CA ASP A 178 -3.54 6.65 -2.45
C ASP A 178 -4.11 7.90 -1.80
N THR A 179 -4.48 8.85 -2.64
CA THR A 179 -5.06 10.15 -2.22
C THR A 179 -6.48 10.33 -2.75
N ASP A 180 -6.99 9.35 -3.50
CA ASP A 180 -8.21 9.44 -4.31
C ASP A 180 -9.14 8.22 -4.14
#